data_AF-A0A814ZAN7-F1
#
_entry.id   AF-A0A814ZAN7-F1
#
_cell.length_a   1.000
_cell.length_b   1.000
_cell.length_c   1.000
_cell.angle_alpha   90.00
_cell.angle_beta   90.00
_cell.angle_gamma   90.00
#
_symmetry.space_group_name_H-M   'P 1'
#
loop_
_entity.id
_entity.type
_entity.pdbx_description
1 polymer ?
#
loop_
_entity_poly.entity_id
_entity_poly.type
_entity_poly.pdbx_seq_one_letter_code
_entity_poly.pdbx_strand_id
1 'polypeptide(L)'
;MSTLETLPDEILMIIIRYSGDAHSLFRTYSGLNQRFSSILIDRRLHLFSELLYTTVDDRCLQYYFNSNAFQQTRHQFVSLKASKDDKQLQECIRSLIISYIQAKYAQLGQEFQSNIKHFQFIRANLIDEEKNTLDQELAHAFKHLPIDVCVHDFYCSWNPYFSPESISHIKQIEPRILRQGASLQCNESDGEGLNFTMALNKWLLAKASLTEAEDRYLVDPLLQLFKTSLVSNPVLLKNRGFTRYNTSERCVHYFLIHSIYHLNYFHDSNPVVRKPMKMYWYGALLDLLLFVIHCVNYIHDEQVCLEELFSDILSMIKSSEPSTPDEIFIYTTQLAILRIILHESERTNRTLNHTHVNLYNLFKNDQLDLIRLLYSESEQVRNLCHQTKITENIVKIMIASRKKIQLLSTLLDDPLFKSWLTSSNVLFIYLRKKQCKIIRHLLRLFPCLINQLDEHGNNPLLYVAVKVRGCRHRLVEFLIQMGCNVHRKNTKGESFVDALKLPCNRTLMNKLIEHEILEIEDSLTSINVNGEYC
;
A
#
# COMPACT_ATOMS: atom_id res chain seq x y z
N MET A 1 45.61 1.21 18.30
CA MET A 1 44.51 2.12 17.94
C MET A 1 43.24 1.55 18.55
N SER A 2 42.73 2.18 19.61
CA SER A 2 41.52 1.77 20.31
C SER A 2 40.29 2.09 19.46
N THR A 3 39.54 1.06 19.07
CA THR A 3 38.25 1.22 18.42
C THR A 3 37.23 1.70 19.46
N LEU A 4 36.25 2.52 19.02
CA LEU A 4 35.12 3.01 19.84
C LEU A 4 34.35 1.88 20.57
N GLU A 5 34.53 0.63 20.16
CA GLU A 5 33.97 -0.58 20.78
C GLU A 5 34.45 -0.84 22.21
N THR A 6 35.54 -0.19 22.63
CA THR A 6 36.11 -0.33 23.99
C THR A 6 35.66 0.77 24.95
N LEU A 7 34.86 1.74 24.48
CA LEU A 7 34.41 2.83 25.32
C LEU A 7 33.22 2.39 26.19
N PRO A 8 33.19 2.79 27.48
CA PRO A 8 32.04 2.61 28.35
C PRO A 8 30.78 3.26 27.77
N ASP A 9 29.62 2.65 28.02
CA ASP A 9 28.32 3.12 27.53
C ASP A 9 28.03 4.57 27.93
N GLU A 10 28.51 5.05 29.08
CA GLU A 10 28.34 6.45 29.49
C GLU A 10 29.13 7.42 28.59
N ILE A 11 30.30 7.03 28.11
CA ILE A 11 31.12 7.85 27.20
C ILE A 11 30.52 7.85 25.79
N LEU A 12 30.02 6.70 25.33
CA LEU A 12 29.26 6.58 24.10
C LEU A 12 28.00 7.47 24.14
N MET A 13 27.28 7.48 25.26
CA MET A 13 26.11 8.34 25.48
C MET A 13 26.46 9.82 25.52
N ILE A 14 27.62 10.21 26.07
CA ILE A 14 28.12 11.60 26.04
C ILE A 14 28.49 12.00 24.61
N ILE A 15 29.16 11.12 23.85
CA ILE A 15 29.49 11.36 22.43
C ILE A 15 28.22 11.49 21.59
N ILE A 16 27.21 10.64 21.81
CA ILE A 16 25.89 10.71 21.16
C ILE A 16 25.16 12.01 21.52
N ARG A 17 25.24 12.44 22.79
CA ARG A 17 24.60 13.66 23.29
C ARG A 17 25.26 14.95 22.80
N TYR A 18 26.57 14.94 22.56
CA TYR A 18 27.33 16.11 22.09
C TYR A 18 27.60 16.12 20.59
N SER A 19 27.41 15.01 19.88
CA SER A 19 27.59 14.99 18.41
C SER A 19 26.46 15.68 17.67
N GLY A 20 25.30 15.94 18.30
CA GLY A 20 24.24 16.86 17.86
C GLY A 20 23.56 16.53 16.52
N ASP A 21 24.14 15.62 15.75
CA ASP A 21 23.91 15.42 14.35
C ASP A 21 24.09 13.92 14.05
N ALA A 22 23.02 13.25 13.65
CA ALA A 22 23.01 11.85 13.31
C ALA A 22 23.76 11.64 12.00
N HIS A 23 24.02 12.67 11.20
CA HIS A 23 25.04 12.57 10.15
C HIS A 23 26.42 12.28 10.77
N SER A 24 26.75 12.85 11.93
CA SER A 24 27.95 12.51 12.71
C SER A 24 27.85 11.15 13.40
N LEU A 25 26.68 10.75 13.90
CA LEU A 25 26.44 9.43 14.51
C LEU A 25 26.53 8.30 13.46
N PHE A 26 25.87 8.46 12.31
CA PHE A 26 25.98 7.58 11.15
C PHE A 26 27.38 7.65 10.53
N ARG A 27 28.06 8.80 10.45
CA ARG A 27 29.49 8.86 10.07
C ARG A 27 30.39 8.12 11.04
N THR A 28 30.08 8.12 12.34
CA THR A 28 30.88 7.39 13.34
C THR A 28 30.67 5.88 13.21
N TYR A 29 29.43 5.44 12.95
CA TYR A 29 29.12 4.05 12.61
C TYR A 29 29.69 3.61 11.24
N SER A 30 29.70 4.50 10.25
CA SER A 30 30.11 4.22 8.86
C SER A 30 31.63 4.38 8.67
N GLY A 31 32.26 5.30 9.38
CA GLY A 31 33.69 5.60 9.37
C GLY A 31 34.53 4.51 10.03
N LEU A 32 33.92 3.61 10.81
CA LEU A 32 34.56 2.40 11.33
C LEU A 32 34.79 1.31 10.27
N ASN A 33 34.43 1.53 9.00
CA ASN A 33 34.90 0.69 7.90
C ASN A 33 35.20 1.52 6.66
N GLN A 34 36.48 1.85 6.45
CA GLN A 34 37.04 2.34 5.17
C GLN A 34 36.73 1.41 3.96
N ARG A 35 36.05 0.28 4.16
CA ARG A 35 35.58 -0.68 3.15
C ARG A 35 34.15 -0.43 2.62
N PHE A 36 33.36 0.49 3.22
CA PHE A 36 31.99 0.81 2.73
C PHE A 36 32.00 1.86 1.62
N SER A 37 32.78 1.62 0.57
CA SER A 37 32.75 2.44 -0.65
C SER A 37 31.48 2.16 -1.46
N SER A 38 30.33 2.63 -0.98
CA SER A 38 29.25 2.99 -1.89
C SER A 38 28.58 4.28 -1.43
N ILE A 39 28.77 5.32 -2.25
CA ILE A 39 28.13 6.65 -2.16
C ILE A 39 26.59 6.53 -2.04
N LEU A 40 26.03 5.37 -2.41
CA LEU A 40 24.61 5.05 -2.34
C LEU A 40 24.11 4.81 -0.89
N ILE A 41 24.93 4.21 -0.02
CA ILE A 41 24.55 3.97 1.38
C ILE A 41 24.55 5.29 2.16
N ASP A 42 25.58 6.09 1.97
CA ASP A 42 25.72 7.41 2.59
C ASP A 42 24.53 8.30 2.25
N ARG A 43 24.08 8.30 0.99
CA ARG A 43 22.87 9.04 0.58
C ARG A 43 21.59 8.53 1.23
N ARG A 44 21.36 7.21 1.34
CA ARG A 44 20.13 6.70 1.99
C ARG A 44 20.10 6.98 3.49
N LEU A 45 21.24 6.84 4.16
CA LEU A 45 21.37 7.18 5.58
C LEU A 45 21.24 8.68 5.80
N HIS A 46 21.78 9.50 4.88
CA HIS A 46 21.59 10.95 4.89
C HIS A 46 20.11 11.32 4.78
N LEU A 47 19.38 10.79 3.80
CA LEU A 47 17.93 11.06 3.65
C LEU A 47 17.13 10.57 4.86
N PHE A 48 17.48 9.40 5.41
CA PHE A 48 16.86 8.92 6.64
C PHE A 48 17.18 9.83 7.83
N SER A 49 18.42 10.30 7.95
CA SER A 49 18.81 11.26 8.99
C SER A 49 18.10 12.59 8.81
N GLU A 50 17.94 13.09 7.60
CA GLU A 50 17.15 14.30 7.33
C GLU A 50 15.69 14.09 7.72
N LEU A 51 15.07 12.94 7.41
CA LEU A 51 13.72 12.64 7.87
C LEU A 51 13.63 12.63 9.41
N LEU A 52 14.61 12.02 10.08
CA LEU A 52 14.72 12.01 11.54
C LEU A 52 14.88 13.42 12.13
N TYR A 53 15.65 14.30 11.48
CA TYR A 53 15.94 15.65 11.98
C TYR A 53 14.88 16.70 11.65
N THR A 54 14.07 16.43 10.64
CA THR A 54 13.10 17.42 10.16
C THR A 54 11.78 17.39 10.91
N THR A 55 11.58 16.40 11.78
CA THR A 55 10.28 16.16 12.41
C THR A 55 10.34 16.05 13.94
N VAL A 56 11.43 16.44 14.60
CA VAL A 56 11.67 16.00 15.98
C VAL A 56 12.16 17.07 16.98
N ASP A 57 11.36 17.20 18.05
CA ASP A 57 11.72 17.49 19.44
C ASP A 57 12.49 16.29 20.04
N ASP A 58 13.69 16.49 20.62
CA ASP A 58 14.66 15.48 21.13
C ASP A 58 14.06 14.19 21.74
N ARG A 59 12.87 14.28 22.35
CA ARG A 59 12.10 13.16 22.89
C ARG A 59 11.76 12.06 21.86
N CYS A 60 11.49 12.41 20.60
CA CYS A 60 11.08 11.39 19.60
C CYS A 60 12.26 10.53 19.14
N LEU A 61 13.45 11.14 19.01
CA LEU A 61 14.68 10.43 18.67
C LEU A 61 15.02 9.41 19.76
N GLN A 62 14.89 9.79 21.04
CA GLN A 62 15.13 8.87 22.15
C GLN A 62 14.17 7.68 22.16
N TYR A 63 12.87 7.90 21.91
CA TYR A 63 11.90 6.80 21.85
C TYR A 63 12.21 5.82 20.72
N TYR A 64 12.56 6.34 19.53
CA TYR A 64 12.96 5.50 18.39
C TYR A 64 14.24 4.70 18.68
N PHE A 65 15.29 5.36 19.18
CA PHE A 65 16.56 4.69 19.51
C PHE A 65 16.41 3.64 20.60
N ASN A 66 15.47 3.81 21.53
CA ASN A 66 15.19 2.82 22.57
C ASN A 66 14.25 1.70 22.12
N SER A 67 13.70 1.75 20.89
CA SER A 67 12.79 0.72 20.41
C SER A 67 13.49 -0.62 20.16
N ASN A 68 12.81 -1.73 20.49
CA ASN A 68 13.32 -3.08 20.22
C ASN A 68 13.64 -3.28 18.73
N ALA A 69 12.82 -2.71 17.84
CA ALA A 69 13.02 -2.81 16.40
C ALA A 69 14.31 -2.10 15.94
N PHE A 70 14.60 -0.91 16.49
CA PHE A 70 15.86 -0.23 16.22
C PHE A 70 17.06 -1.02 16.75
N GLN A 71 17.00 -1.55 17.97
CA GLN A 71 18.09 -2.34 18.54
C GLN A 71 18.33 -3.64 17.77
N GLN A 72 17.27 -4.34 17.36
CA GLN A 72 17.37 -5.53 16.51
C GLN A 72 18.00 -5.21 15.15
N THR A 73 17.57 -4.11 14.51
CA THR A 73 18.11 -3.72 13.21
C THR A 73 19.55 -3.22 13.33
N ARG A 74 19.90 -2.54 14.43
CA ARG A 74 21.28 -2.18 14.78
C ARG A 74 22.15 -3.43 14.92
N HIS A 75 21.68 -4.46 15.63
CA HIS A 75 22.40 -5.73 15.75
C HIS A 75 22.59 -6.43 14.40
N GLN A 76 21.54 -6.45 13.56
CA GLN A 76 21.65 -6.96 12.18
C GLN A 76 22.68 -6.19 11.37
N PHE A 77 22.66 -4.86 11.44
CA PHE A 77 23.58 -3.98 10.74
C PHE A 77 25.05 -4.21 11.17
N VAL A 78 25.30 -4.31 12.48
CA VAL A 78 26.63 -4.62 13.04
C VAL A 78 27.10 -6.02 12.65
N SER A 79 26.18 -6.97 12.44
CA SER A 79 26.51 -8.35 12.03
C SER A 79 26.78 -8.52 10.53
N LEU A 80 26.57 -7.48 9.71
CA LEU A 80 26.85 -7.53 8.27
C LEU A 80 28.36 -7.59 8.02
N LYS A 81 28.85 -8.75 7.59
CA LYS A 81 30.24 -8.90 7.11
C LYS A 81 30.46 -8.03 5.87
N ALA A 82 31.65 -7.42 5.76
CA ALA A 82 32.08 -6.53 4.66
C ALA A 82 32.03 -7.11 3.23
N SER A 83 31.64 -8.38 3.08
CA SER A 83 31.58 -9.12 1.81
C SER A 83 30.16 -9.52 1.40
N LYS A 84 29.11 -8.96 2.02
CA LYS A 84 27.70 -9.34 1.75
C LYS A 84 27.00 -8.38 0.79
N ASP A 85 26.16 -9.00 -0.05
CA ASP A 85 25.40 -8.48 -1.20
C ASP A 85 24.52 -7.26 -0.86
N ASP A 86 24.51 -6.24 -1.74
CA ASP A 86 23.78 -4.96 -1.59
C ASP A 86 22.31 -5.12 -1.18
N LYS A 87 21.72 -6.28 -1.48
CA LYS A 87 20.36 -6.68 -1.10
C LYS A 87 20.15 -6.82 0.40
N GLN A 88 21.09 -7.42 1.15
CA GLN A 88 20.94 -7.60 2.60
C GLN A 88 20.97 -6.26 3.34
N LEU A 89 21.80 -5.34 2.87
CA LEU A 89 21.88 -4.00 3.41
C LEU A 89 20.65 -3.16 3.06
N GLN A 90 20.14 -3.27 1.83
CA GLN A 90 18.87 -2.68 1.43
C GLN A 90 17.74 -3.11 2.37
N GLU A 91 17.68 -4.39 2.72
CA GLU A 91 16.65 -4.92 3.61
C GLU A 91 16.77 -4.38 5.04
N CYS A 92 18.00 -4.22 5.55
CA CYS A 92 18.23 -3.59 6.86
C CYS A 92 17.75 -2.13 6.85
N ILE A 93 18.09 -1.35 5.81
CA ILE A 93 17.64 0.05 5.70
C ILE A 93 16.12 0.12 5.58
N ARG A 94 15.49 -0.77 4.79
CA ARG A 94 14.03 -0.84 4.69
C ARG A 94 13.39 -1.09 6.04
N SER A 95 13.96 -2.03 6.81
CA SER A 95 13.50 -2.35 8.16
C SER A 95 13.63 -1.16 9.12
N LEU A 96 14.71 -0.38 9.04
CA LEU A 96 14.88 0.85 9.83
C LEU A 96 13.80 1.88 9.53
N ILE A 97 13.54 2.14 8.25
CA ILE A 97 12.52 3.10 7.80
C ILE A 97 11.15 2.64 8.27
N ILE A 98 10.77 1.38 8.02
CA ILE A 98 9.48 0.83 8.45
C ILE A 98 9.31 0.98 9.96
N SER A 99 10.33 0.62 10.75
CA SER A 99 10.30 0.72 12.21
C SER A 99 10.15 2.16 12.69
N TYR A 100 10.81 3.11 12.03
CA TYR A 100 10.69 4.53 12.34
C TYR A 100 9.27 5.04 12.10
N ILE A 101 8.70 4.74 10.93
CA ILE A 101 7.35 5.16 10.56
C ILE A 101 6.32 4.58 11.53
N GLN A 102 6.48 3.31 11.94
CA GLN A 102 5.63 2.68 12.95
C GLN A 102 5.74 3.34 14.33
N ALA A 103 6.97 3.61 14.79
CA ALA A 103 7.19 4.28 16.08
C ALA A 103 6.60 5.70 16.08
N LYS A 104 6.81 6.45 14.99
CA LYS A 104 6.26 7.79 14.79
C LYS A 104 4.73 7.76 14.77
N TYR A 105 4.13 6.79 14.06
CA TYR A 105 2.68 6.59 14.06
C TYR A 105 2.15 6.32 15.48
N ALA A 106 2.77 5.43 16.25
CA ALA A 106 2.36 5.14 17.62
C ALA A 106 2.43 6.38 18.53
N GLN A 107 3.51 7.16 18.42
CA GLN A 107 3.69 8.40 19.18
C GLN A 107 2.61 9.44 18.83
N LEU A 108 2.39 9.71 17.54
CA LEU A 108 1.37 10.66 17.09
C LEU A 108 -0.03 10.22 17.53
N GLY A 109 -0.27 8.90 17.65
CA GLY A 109 -1.48 8.35 18.23
C GLY A 109 -1.64 8.70 19.71
N GLN A 110 -0.58 8.57 20.52
CA GLN A 110 -0.59 8.97 21.93
C GLN A 110 -0.81 10.48 22.08
N GLU A 111 -0.13 11.29 21.26
CA GLU A 111 -0.29 12.74 21.22
C GLU A 111 -1.74 13.13 20.89
N PHE A 112 -2.30 12.59 19.81
CA PHE A 112 -3.68 12.83 19.41
C PHE A 112 -4.67 12.45 20.52
N GLN A 113 -4.53 11.26 21.10
CA GLN A 113 -5.41 10.77 22.17
C GLN A 113 -5.30 11.60 23.45
N SER A 114 -4.10 12.07 23.80
CA SER A 114 -3.90 12.97 24.94
C SER A 114 -4.56 14.32 24.70
N ASN A 115 -4.30 14.91 23.53
CA ASN A 115 -4.78 16.25 23.19
C ASN A 115 -6.30 16.28 23.05
N ILE A 116 -6.92 15.27 22.42
CA ILE A 116 -8.37 15.21 22.24
C ILE A 116 -9.11 15.05 23.58
N LYS A 117 -8.58 14.22 24.50
CA LYS A 117 -9.15 14.06 25.84
C LYS A 117 -9.03 15.35 26.65
N HIS A 118 -7.88 16.01 26.57
CA HIS A 118 -7.67 17.29 27.24
C HIS A 118 -8.60 18.38 26.72
N PHE A 119 -8.71 18.50 25.39
CA PHE A 119 -9.61 19.43 24.74
C PHE A 119 -11.07 19.19 25.14
N GLN A 120 -11.54 17.93 25.08
CA GLN A 120 -12.89 17.57 25.48
C GLN A 120 -13.18 17.88 26.94
N PHE A 121 -12.21 17.64 27.83
CA PHE A 121 -12.33 17.98 29.25
C PHE A 121 -12.52 19.48 29.47
N ILE A 122 -11.69 20.32 28.82
CA ILE A 122 -11.84 21.78 28.92
C ILE A 122 -13.20 22.20 28.39
N ARG A 123 -13.54 21.75 27.17
CA ARG A 123 -14.74 22.18 26.47
C ARG A 123 -16.03 21.73 27.17
N ALA A 124 -16.01 20.61 27.88
CA ALA A 124 -17.14 20.12 28.70
C ALA A 124 -17.43 21.01 29.92
N ASN A 125 -16.45 21.78 30.40
CA ASN A 125 -16.60 22.69 31.54
C ASN A 125 -17.05 24.11 31.15
N LEU A 126 -17.20 24.39 29.85
CA LEU A 126 -17.66 25.70 29.34
C LEU A 126 -19.18 25.72 29.19
N ILE A 127 -19.80 26.86 29.46
CA ILE A 127 -21.20 27.10 29.09
C ILE A 127 -21.31 27.43 27.59
N ASP A 128 -22.51 27.32 27.02
CA ASP A 128 -22.68 27.44 25.57
C ASP A 128 -22.36 28.86 25.04
N GLU A 129 -22.59 29.91 25.84
CA GLU A 129 -22.19 31.28 25.50
C GLU A 129 -20.66 31.40 25.38
N GLU A 130 -19.91 30.85 26.35
CA GLU A 130 -18.43 30.85 26.32
C GLU A 130 -17.89 30.08 25.13
N LYS A 131 -18.48 28.90 24.83
CA LYS A 131 -18.12 28.12 23.64
C LYS A 131 -18.31 28.95 22.37
N ASN A 132 -19.46 29.61 22.24
CA ASN A 132 -19.76 30.42 21.05
C ASN A 132 -18.79 31.61 20.91
N THR A 133 -18.47 32.30 22.00
CA THR A 133 -17.50 33.40 21.98
C THR A 133 -16.11 32.91 21.55
N LEU A 134 -15.61 31.83 22.16
CA LEU A 134 -14.30 31.28 21.84
C LEU A 134 -14.21 30.76 20.40
N ASP A 135 -15.25 30.08 19.91
CA ASP A 135 -15.33 29.58 18.54
C ASP A 135 -15.36 30.75 17.53
N GLN A 136 -16.09 31.83 17.83
CA GLN A 136 -16.13 33.04 16.99
C GLN A 136 -14.78 33.77 16.96
N GLU A 137 -14.12 33.90 18.11
CA GLU A 137 -12.79 34.50 18.18
C GLU A 137 -11.76 33.68 17.41
N LEU A 138 -11.83 32.35 17.49
CA LEU A 138 -10.97 31.46 16.73
C LEU A 138 -11.24 31.61 15.22
N ALA A 139 -12.51 31.59 14.80
CA ALA A 139 -12.88 31.81 13.41
C ALA A 139 -12.39 33.17 12.89
N HIS A 140 -12.48 34.22 13.72
CA HIS A 140 -11.94 35.54 13.42
C HIS A 140 -10.41 35.52 13.29
N ALA A 141 -9.69 34.82 14.17
CA ALA A 141 -8.23 34.67 14.06
C ALA A 141 -7.82 33.99 12.74
N PHE A 142 -8.57 32.97 12.29
CA PHE A 142 -8.35 32.35 10.98
C PHE A 142 -8.64 33.29 9.81
N LYS A 143 -9.62 34.20 9.92
CA LYS A 143 -9.90 35.21 8.88
C LYS A 143 -8.76 36.21 8.66
N HIS A 144 -7.94 36.44 9.69
CA HIS A 144 -6.78 37.35 9.64
C HIS A 144 -5.47 36.69 9.20
N LEU A 145 -5.44 35.36 9.06
CA LEU A 145 -4.34 34.71 8.34
C LEU A 145 -4.44 35.09 6.86
N PRO A 146 -3.33 35.37 6.15
CA PRO A 146 -3.36 36.00 4.82
C PRO A 146 -4.32 35.27 3.88
N ILE A 147 -5.50 35.88 3.70
CA ILE A 147 -6.49 35.53 2.69
C ILE A 147 -6.22 36.41 1.47
N ASP A 148 -5.04 36.27 0.85
CA ASP A 148 -4.98 36.44 -0.61
C ASP A 148 -5.51 35.15 -1.28
N VAL A 149 -6.49 34.50 -0.65
CA VAL A 149 -7.27 33.42 -1.21
C VAL A 149 -8.31 34.13 -2.07
N CYS A 150 -7.92 34.50 -3.30
CA CYS A 150 -8.91 34.90 -4.29
C CYS A 150 -9.92 33.75 -4.39
N VAL A 151 -11.15 33.99 -3.91
CA VAL A 151 -12.26 33.03 -3.91
C VAL A 151 -12.74 32.77 -5.34
N HIS A 152 -12.31 33.60 -6.31
CA HIS A 152 -12.83 33.60 -7.67
C HIS A 152 -11.79 33.40 -8.78
N ASP A 153 -10.49 33.58 -8.54
CA ASP A 153 -9.49 33.34 -9.57
C ASP A 153 -8.78 32.00 -9.40
N PHE A 154 -9.16 31.06 -10.26
CA PHE A 154 -8.40 29.84 -10.62
C PHE A 154 -6.97 30.14 -11.14
N TYR A 155 -6.62 31.43 -11.28
CA TYR A 155 -5.39 31.96 -11.87
C TYR A 155 -4.51 32.77 -10.91
N CYS A 156 -4.81 32.84 -9.61
CA CYS A 156 -3.85 33.42 -8.66
C CYS A 156 -2.63 32.51 -8.51
N SER A 157 -1.67 32.70 -9.43
CA SER A 157 -0.25 32.62 -9.14
C SER A 157 0.06 33.57 -7.97
N TRP A 158 1.24 33.41 -7.37
CA TRP A 158 1.79 34.23 -6.28
C TRP A 158 1.50 33.69 -4.87
N ASN A 159 2.23 32.61 -4.56
CA ASN A 159 2.94 32.35 -3.31
C ASN A 159 2.42 33.14 -2.08
N PRO A 160 1.57 32.57 -1.20
CA PRO A 160 1.09 33.30 -0.03
C PRO A 160 2.29 33.73 0.82
N TYR A 161 2.53 35.04 0.92
CA TYR A 161 3.61 35.56 1.74
C TYR A 161 3.14 35.57 3.19
N PHE A 162 3.63 34.65 4.01
CA PHE A 162 3.35 34.66 5.44
C PHE A 162 4.23 35.72 6.10
N SER A 163 3.65 36.85 6.47
CA SER A 163 4.34 37.84 7.28
C SER A 163 4.72 37.26 8.66
N PRO A 164 5.76 37.79 9.34
CA PRO A 164 6.06 37.41 10.72
C PRO A 164 4.85 37.53 11.67
N GLU A 165 3.97 38.50 11.42
CA GLU A 165 2.70 38.70 12.14
C GLU A 165 1.74 37.53 11.93
N SER A 166 1.63 37.03 10.69
CA SER A 166 0.82 35.85 10.37
C SER A 166 1.28 34.62 11.16
N ILE A 167 2.59 34.46 11.36
CA ILE A 167 3.15 33.35 12.13
C ILE A 167 2.86 33.51 13.62
N SER A 168 2.91 34.74 14.14
CA SER A 168 2.49 35.03 15.50
C SER A 168 1.03 34.63 15.71
N HIS A 169 0.14 34.98 14.76
CA HIS A 169 -1.26 34.55 14.80
C HIS A 169 -1.42 33.03 14.74
N ILE A 170 -0.68 32.34 13.86
CA ILE A 170 -0.69 30.86 13.80
C ILE A 170 -0.31 30.26 15.16
N LYS A 171 0.75 30.77 15.79
CA LYS A 171 1.22 30.30 17.10
C LYS A 171 0.23 30.56 18.24
N GLN A 172 -0.67 31.54 18.09
CA GLN A 172 -1.72 31.83 19.08
C GLN A 172 -2.94 30.92 18.95
N ILE A 173 -3.13 30.24 17.81
CA ILE A 173 -4.29 29.36 17.59
C ILE A 173 -4.22 28.11 18.46
N GLU A 174 -3.05 27.47 18.54
CA GLU A 174 -2.88 26.26 19.37
C GLU A 174 -3.26 26.49 20.85
N PRO A 175 -2.77 27.52 21.55
CA PRO A 175 -3.19 27.80 22.92
C PRO A 175 -4.69 28.05 23.07
N ARG A 176 -5.34 28.73 22.11
CA ARG A 176 -6.80 28.95 22.12
C ARG A 176 -7.56 27.62 22.06
N ILE A 177 -7.11 26.70 21.22
CA ILE A 177 -7.72 25.37 21.13
C ILE A 177 -7.41 24.55 22.40
N LEU A 178 -6.13 24.30 22.69
CA LEU A 178 -5.72 23.33 23.69
C LEU A 178 -5.87 23.80 25.13
N ARG A 179 -5.92 25.12 25.41
CA ARG A 179 -6.07 25.66 26.78
C ARG A 179 -7.43 26.28 27.05
N GLN A 180 -8.05 26.87 26.03
CA GLN A 180 -9.35 27.55 26.19
C GLN A 180 -10.51 26.71 25.67
N GLY A 181 -10.26 25.63 24.91
CA GLY A 181 -11.31 24.76 24.41
C GLY A 181 -12.04 25.33 23.19
N ALA A 182 -11.45 26.29 22.47
CA ALA A 182 -12.02 26.83 21.23
C ALA A 182 -12.05 25.77 20.12
N SER A 183 -13.17 25.64 19.42
CA SER A 183 -13.38 24.67 18.34
C SER A 183 -13.50 25.39 17.00
N LEU A 184 -12.76 24.90 16.02
CA LEU A 184 -12.89 25.42 14.66
C LEU A 184 -14.14 24.85 14.01
N GLN A 185 -15.15 25.69 13.79
CA GLN A 185 -16.33 25.35 13.01
C GLN A 185 -16.09 25.73 11.55
N CYS A 186 -16.19 24.76 10.63
CA CYS A 186 -16.09 25.00 9.19
C CYS A 186 -17.36 24.49 8.51
N ASN A 187 -17.83 25.23 7.51
CA ASN A 187 -18.94 24.80 6.66
C ASN A 187 -18.47 23.65 5.75
N GLU A 188 -19.34 22.68 5.48
CA GLU A 188 -19.04 21.61 4.52
C GLU A 188 -18.97 22.11 3.06
N SER A 189 -19.49 23.31 2.78
CA SER A 189 -19.60 23.91 1.44
C SER A 189 -18.82 25.22 1.26
N ASP A 190 -18.51 25.57 0.01
CA ASP A 190 -17.68 26.70 -0.44
C ASP A 190 -18.20 28.12 -0.13
N GLY A 191 -19.24 28.27 0.68
CA GLY A 191 -19.81 29.58 1.00
C GLY A 191 -19.02 30.33 2.07
N GLU A 192 -18.54 31.54 1.75
CA GLU A 192 -18.03 32.66 2.59
C GLU A 192 -17.24 32.34 3.90
N GLY A 193 -16.75 31.10 4.07
CA GLY A 193 -16.14 30.59 5.29
C GLY A 193 -14.81 29.88 5.04
N LEU A 194 -14.08 29.61 6.14
CA LEU A 194 -12.82 28.88 6.09
C LEU A 194 -13.08 27.42 5.69
N ASN A 195 -12.52 27.00 4.56
CA ASN A 195 -12.51 25.60 4.13
C ASN A 195 -11.16 24.97 4.50
N PHE A 196 -11.17 24.02 5.44
CA PHE A 196 -9.96 23.42 6.01
C PHE A 196 -9.08 22.74 4.94
N THR A 197 -9.71 22.05 3.99
CA THR A 197 -9.02 21.36 2.89
C THR A 197 -8.36 22.34 1.92
N MET A 198 -9.04 23.45 1.61
CA MET A 198 -8.45 24.51 0.80
C MET A 198 -7.32 25.25 1.51
N ALA A 199 -7.43 25.49 2.81
CA ALA A 199 -6.35 26.04 3.62
C ALA A 199 -5.12 25.12 3.59
N LEU A 200 -5.30 23.81 3.79
CA LEU A 200 -4.21 22.84 3.70
C LEU A 200 -3.54 22.83 2.33
N ASN A 201 -4.34 22.80 1.26
CA ASN A 201 -3.81 22.79 -0.10
C ASN A 201 -3.03 24.08 -0.43
N LYS A 202 -3.56 25.25 -0.06
CA LYS A 202 -2.97 26.56 -0.40
C LYS A 202 -1.80 26.95 0.53
N TRP A 203 -1.89 26.67 1.82
CA TRP A 203 -0.89 27.12 2.81
C TRP A 203 0.26 26.13 2.97
N LEU A 204 -0.01 24.83 2.93
CA LEU A 204 0.99 23.79 3.15
C LEU A 204 1.48 23.18 1.83
N LEU A 205 0.57 22.64 1.01
CA LEU A 205 0.96 21.85 -0.17
C LEU A 205 1.53 22.70 -1.30
N ALA A 206 0.91 23.84 -1.61
CA ALA A 206 1.42 24.75 -2.63
C ALA A 206 2.85 25.25 -2.28
N LYS A 207 3.12 25.53 -1.00
CA LYS A 207 4.44 25.93 -0.52
C LYS A 207 5.48 24.81 -0.61
N ALA A 208 5.11 23.57 -0.30
CA ALA A 208 6.01 22.43 -0.44
C ALA A 208 6.58 22.32 -1.88
N SER A 209 5.82 22.77 -2.89
CA SER A 209 6.24 22.75 -4.30
C SER A 209 7.08 23.95 -4.76
N LEU A 210 7.04 25.09 -4.07
CA LEU A 210 7.60 26.37 -4.55
C LEU A 210 8.91 26.78 -3.88
N THR A 211 9.35 26.10 -2.83
CA THR A 211 10.18 26.75 -1.80
C THR A 211 11.69 26.72 -2.01
N GLU A 212 12.29 27.91 -1.81
CA GLU A 212 13.71 28.13 -1.52
C GLU A 212 14.02 27.77 -0.04
N ALA A 213 15.29 27.82 0.40
CA ALA A 213 15.69 27.32 1.73
C ALA A 213 15.08 28.12 2.91
N GLU A 214 14.59 29.32 2.63
CA GLU A 214 14.21 30.31 3.63
C GLU A 214 12.88 30.00 4.32
N ASP A 215 11.98 29.21 3.74
CA ASP A 215 10.63 28.96 4.28
C ASP A 215 10.54 27.84 5.34
N ARG A 216 11.67 27.29 5.81
CA ARG A 216 11.69 26.17 6.79
C ARG A 216 10.97 26.52 8.10
N TYR A 217 11.08 27.76 8.56
CA TYR A 217 10.46 28.25 9.80
C TYR A 217 8.93 28.24 9.80
N LEU A 218 8.28 28.11 8.63
CA LEU A 218 6.82 28.06 8.48
C LEU A 218 6.23 26.66 8.64
N VAL A 219 7.04 25.62 8.43
CA VAL A 219 6.55 24.24 8.35
C VAL A 219 5.96 23.79 9.68
N ASP A 220 6.70 23.94 10.77
CA ASP A 220 6.25 23.47 12.09
C ASP A 220 5.01 24.23 12.59
N PRO A 221 4.95 25.58 12.51
CA PRO A 221 3.73 26.32 12.86
C PRO A 221 2.50 25.88 12.06
N LEU A 222 2.63 25.69 10.75
CA LEU A 222 1.51 25.24 9.91
C LEU A 222 1.11 23.80 10.23
N LEU A 223 2.08 22.91 10.41
CA LEU A 223 1.81 21.53 10.80
C LEU A 223 1.04 21.48 12.13
N GLN A 224 1.47 22.26 13.11
CA GLN A 224 0.83 22.33 14.42
C GLN A 224 -0.56 22.94 14.34
N LEU A 225 -0.76 23.95 13.49
CA LEU A 225 -2.08 24.51 13.20
C LEU A 225 -3.05 23.44 12.70
N PHE A 226 -2.66 22.66 11.69
CA PHE A 226 -3.54 21.64 11.12
C PHE A 226 -3.83 20.52 12.12
N LYS A 227 -2.82 20.04 12.85
CA LYS A 227 -2.99 19.02 13.90
C LYS A 227 -3.94 19.48 15.00
N THR A 228 -3.72 20.67 15.56
CA THR A 228 -4.55 21.22 16.65
C THR A 228 -5.97 21.52 16.19
N SER A 229 -6.14 21.99 14.95
CA SER A 229 -7.47 22.17 14.36
C SER A 229 -8.23 20.84 14.27
N LEU A 230 -7.59 19.76 13.85
CA LEU A 230 -8.17 18.40 13.82
C LEU A 230 -8.49 17.86 15.22
N VAL A 231 -7.69 18.20 16.24
CA VAL A 231 -8.03 17.89 17.64
C VAL A 231 -9.30 18.62 18.07
N SER A 232 -9.43 19.90 17.69
CA SER A 232 -10.58 20.71 18.06
C SER A 232 -11.87 20.21 17.42
N ASN A 233 -11.78 19.79 16.15
CA ASN A 233 -12.92 19.32 15.38
C ASN A 233 -12.46 18.29 14.34
N PRO A 234 -12.52 16.98 14.66
CA PRO A 234 -12.18 15.92 13.72
C PRO A 234 -13.01 15.95 12.42
N VAL A 235 -14.26 16.45 12.47
CA VAL A 235 -15.17 16.50 11.32
C VAL A 235 -14.63 17.36 10.17
N LEU A 236 -13.64 18.23 10.43
CA LEU A 236 -12.90 18.96 9.41
C LEU A 236 -12.31 18.06 8.31
N LEU A 237 -12.07 16.77 8.58
CA LEU A 237 -11.65 15.82 7.55
C LEU A 237 -12.67 15.63 6.42
N LYS A 238 -13.95 15.94 6.66
CA LYS A 238 -15.02 15.92 5.65
C LYS A 238 -15.01 17.12 4.73
N ASN A 239 -14.31 18.20 5.08
CA ASN A 239 -14.24 19.38 4.23
C ASN A 239 -13.70 18.97 2.86
N ARG A 240 -14.40 19.40 1.82
CA ARG A 240 -14.04 19.09 0.44
C ARG A 240 -13.39 20.29 -0.22
N GLY A 241 -12.39 20.04 -1.03
CA GLY A 241 -11.72 21.07 -1.82
C GLY A 241 -11.52 20.64 -3.26
N PHE A 242 -11.27 21.60 -4.14
CA PHE A 242 -11.06 21.34 -5.57
C PHE A 242 -9.60 21.17 -5.92
N THR A 243 -9.36 20.36 -6.93
CA THR A 243 -8.08 20.36 -7.65
C THR A 243 -8.22 21.26 -8.88
N ARG A 244 -7.11 21.81 -9.37
CA ARG A 244 -7.10 22.72 -10.53
C ARG A 244 -7.70 22.13 -11.81
N TYR A 245 -7.73 20.80 -11.94
CA TYR A 245 -8.12 20.08 -13.17
C TYR A 245 -9.33 19.16 -13.01
N ASN A 246 -9.85 18.99 -11.80
CA ASN A 246 -10.98 18.10 -11.55
C ASN A 246 -12.03 18.84 -10.74
N THR A 247 -13.23 18.93 -11.30
CA THR A 247 -14.42 19.50 -10.65
C THR A 247 -14.93 18.60 -9.52
N SER A 248 -14.42 17.37 -9.39
CA SER A 248 -14.74 16.53 -8.24
C SER A 248 -14.09 17.09 -6.99
N GLU A 249 -14.92 17.44 -6.02
CA GLU A 249 -14.57 17.69 -4.63
C GLU A 249 -13.80 16.52 -3.98
N ARG A 250 -12.73 16.83 -3.22
CA ARG A 250 -11.86 15.85 -2.55
C ARG A 250 -11.62 16.22 -1.09
N CYS A 251 -11.48 15.21 -0.22
CA CYS A 251 -11.25 15.40 1.21
C CYS A 251 -9.76 15.64 1.54
N VAL A 252 -9.46 16.08 2.77
CA VAL A 252 -8.09 16.38 3.25
C VAL A 252 -7.08 15.27 2.94
N HIS A 253 -7.46 14.04 3.26
CA HIS A 253 -6.56 12.90 3.20
C HIS A 253 -6.15 12.57 1.75
N TYR A 254 -7.02 12.84 0.77
CA TYR A 254 -6.72 12.68 -0.66
C TYR A 254 -5.53 13.54 -1.06
N PHE A 255 -5.55 14.83 -0.67
CA PHE A 255 -4.46 15.76 -0.98
C PHE A 255 -3.13 15.31 -0.36
N LEU A 256 -3.13 14.89 0.90
CA LEU A 256 -1.93 14.42 1.60
C LEU A 256 -1.35 13.15 0.96
N ILE A 257 -2.20 12.17 0.67
CA ILE A 257 -1.78 10.94 -0.01
C ILE A 257 -1.21 11.26 -1.37
N HIS A 258 -1.90 12.07 -2.17
CA HIS A 258 -1.39 12.43 -3.47
C HIS A 258 -0.06 13.21 -3.39
N SER A 259 0.16 14.05 -2.40
CA SER A 259 1.46 14.70 -2.20
C SER A 259 2.57 13.68 -1.86
N ILE A 260 2.27 12.67 -1.04
CA ILE A 260 3.26 11.66 -0.62
C ILE A 260 3.51 10.58 -1.69
N TYR A 261 2.47 10.16 -2.40
CA TYR A 261 2.49 9.06 -3.38
C TYR A 261 2.73 9.54 -4.81
N HIS A 262 2.32 10.77 -5.10
CA HIS A 262 2.44 11.42 -6.40
C HIS A 262 3.21 12.73 -6.26
N LEU A 263 4.42 12.67 -5.70
CA LEU A 263 5.37 13.79 -5.61
C LEU A 263 5.55 14.57 -6.93
N ASN A 264 5.27 13.91 -8.07
CA ASN A 264 5.35 14.49 -9.42
C ASN A 264 4.00 14.93 -10.04
N TYR A 265 2.85 14.61 -9.44
CA TYR A 265 1.53 14.72 -10.13
C TYR A 265 0.64 15.84 -9.61
N PHE A 266 0.88 16.35 -8.39
CA PHE A 266 0.05 17.43 -7.84
C PHE A 266 0.50 18.84 -8.23
N HIS A 267 1.70 18.97 -8.79
CA HIS A 267 2.28 20.24 -9.16
C HIS A 267 2.89 20.14 -10.55
N ASP A 268 2.07 20.01 -11.59
CA ASP A 268 2.54 20.37 -12.92
C ASP A 268 1.46 20.64 -13.97
N SER A 269 1.53 21.84 -14.54
CA SER A 269 1.34 22.01 -15.97
C SER A 269 2.52 22.72 -16.61
N ASN A 270 3.69 22.78 -15.96
CA ASN A 270 4.88 23.34 -16.57
C ASN A 270 6.13 22.46 -16.31
N PRO A 271 6.37 21.44 -17.16
CA PRO A 271 7.43 20.44 -16.98
C PRO A 271 8.87 21.00 -17.01
N VAL A 272 9.04 22.32 -17.09
CA VAL A 272 10.31 23.01 -17.28
C VAL A 272 11.08 23.24 -15.97
N VAL A 273 10.46 23.16 -14.78
CA VAL A 273 11.18 23.32 -13.49
C VAL A 273 10.62 22.40 -12.40
N ARG A 274 10.79 21.09 -12.55
CA ARG A 274 10.50 20.13 -11.45
C ARG A 274 11.64 20.17 -10.44
N LYS A 275 11.51 20.98 -9.39
CA LYS A 275 12.39 20.85 -8.22
C LYS A 275 11.88 19.68 -7.35
N PRO A 276 12.74 18.73 -6.94
CA PRO A 276 12.34 17.69 -6.02
C PRO A 276 11.86 18.31 -4.70
N MET A 277 10.78 17.76 -4.14
CA MET A 277 10.27 18.16 -2.83
C MET A 277 11.37 17.96 -1.79
N LYS A 278 11.62 18.97 -0.96
CA LYS A 278 12.64 18.88 0.09
C LYS A 278 12.18 17.92 1.19
N MET A 279 13.12 17.15 1.74
CA MET A 279 12.79 16.10 2.73
C MET A 279 12.13 16.63 3.99
N TYR A 280 12.39 17.88 4.40
CA TYR A 280 11.72 18.45 5.56
C TYR A 280 10.22 18.68 5.35
N TRP A 281 9.82 19.14 4.16
CA TRP A 281 8.42 19.19 3.80
C TRP A 281 7.82 17.79 3.74
N TYR A 282 8.59 16.82 3.21
CA TYR A 282 8.12 15.43 3.11
C TYR A 282 7.85 14.84 4.49
N GLY A 283 8.76 15.06 5.45
CA GLY A 283 8.57 14.71 6.85
C GLY A 283 7.34 15.37 7.48
N ALA A 284 7.12 16.66 7.24
CA ALA A 284 5.94 17.35 7.77
C ALA A 284 4.61 16.84 7.18
N LEU A 285 4.56 16.58 5.87
CA LEU A 285 3.38 15.99 5.24
C LEU A 285 3.13 14.56 5.72
N LEU A 286 4.20 13.78 5.90
CA LEU A 286 4.13 12.45 6.48
C LEU A 286 3.56 12.51 7.91
N ASP A 287 4.08 13.38 8.76
CA ASP A 287 3.58 13.58 10.13
C ASP A 287 2.09 13.94 10.13
N LEU A 288 1.68 14.84 9.23
CA LEU A 288 0.28 15.22 9.11
C LEU A 288 -0.59 14.05 8.61
N LEU A 289 -0.13 13.28 7.63
CA LEU A 289 -0.86 12.11 7.13
C LEU A 289 -1.03 11.06 8.23
N LEU A 290 0.04 10.71 8.95
CA LEU A 290 -0.02 9.76 10.05
C LEU A 290 -0.98 10.22 11.15
N PHE A 291 -0.99 11.53 11.46
CA PHE A 291 -1.95 12.12 12.38
C PHE A 291 -3.40 12.06 11.86
N VAL A 292 -3.60 12.33 10.57
CA VAL A 292 -4.90 12.23 9.90
C VAL A 292 -5.43 10.80 9.96
N ILE A 293 -4.60 9.78 9.78
CA ILE A 293 -5.03 8.36 9.90
C ILE A 293 -5.62 8.08 11.29
N HIS A 294 -5.00 8.58 12.37
CA HIS A 294 -5.58 8.48 13.72
C HIS A 294 -6.92 9.20 13.85
N CYS A 295 -7.03 10.39 13.27
CA CYS A 295 -8.24 11.18 13.27
C CYS A 295 -9.38 10.50 12.49
N VAL A 296 -9.10 9.89 11.33
CA VAL A 296 -10.06 9.08 10.56
C VAL A 296 -10.61 7.93 11.39
N ASN A 297 -9.74 7.23 12.12
CA ASN A 297 -10.15 6.11 12.98
C ASN A 297 -11.02 6.55 14.17
N TYR A 298 -10.88 7.80 14.60
CA TYR A 298 -11.64 8.37 15.72
C TYR A 298 -13.08 8.74 15.34
N ILE A 299 -13.31 9.26 14.12
CA ILE A 299 -14.61 9.82 13.71
C ILE A 299 -15.71 8.75 13.53
N HIS A 300 -15.33 7.48 13.35
CA HIS A 300 -16.26 6.35 13.13
C HIS A 300 -17.32 6.56 12.03
N ASP A 301 -17.10 7.50 11.11
CA ASP A 301 -18.04 7.85 10.05
C ASP A 301 -17.73 7.08 8.75
N GLU A 302 -18.77 6.69 8.02
CA GLU A 302 -18.69 5.97 6.74
C GLU A 302 -18.20 6.88 5.59
N GLN A 303 -18.44 8.20 5.67
CA GLN A 303 -18.05 9.18 4.64
C GLN A 303 -16.56 9.54 4.67
N VAL A 304 -15.85 9.21 5.75
CA VAL A 304 -14.40 9.38 5.87
C VAL A 304 -13.81 7.99 6.09
N CYS A 305 -13.76 7.19 5.02
CA CYS A 305 -13.30 5.82 5.10
C CYS A 305 -11.85 5.67 4.63
N LEU A 306 -11.10 4.82 5.34
CA LEU A 306 -9.78 4.34 4.92
C LEU A 306 -9.83 3.59 3.58
N GLU A 307 -11.02 3.17 3.12
CA GLU A 307 -11.22 2.47 1.84
C GLU A 307 -10.88 3.35 0.62
N GLU A 308 -11.32 4.61 0.60
CA GLU A 308 -11.00 5.55 -0.49
C GLU A 308 -9.49 5.76 -0.54
N LEU A 309 -8.88 5.98 0.63
CA LEU A 309 -7.44 6.10 0.81
C LEU A 309 -6.67 4.89 0.26
N PHE A 310 -7.13 3.69 0.61
CA PHE A 310 -6.48 2.45 0.21
C PHE A 310 -6.53 2.25 -1.32
N SER A 311 -7.68 2.49 -1.94
CA SER A 311 -7.84 2.38 -3.40
C SER A 311 -6.94 3.37 -4.13
N ASP A 312 -6.95 4.62 -3.67
CA ASP A 312 -6.13 5.68 -4.24
C ASP A 312 -4.64 5.34 -4.11
N ILE A 313 -4.17 4.93 -2.92
CA ILE A 313 -2.77 4.52 -2.71
C ILE A 313 -2.35 3.42 -3.69
N LEU A 314 -3.14 2.34 -3.80
CA LEU A 314 -2.77 1.22 -4.65
C LEU A 314 -2.68 1.61 -6.13
N SER A 315 -3.48 2.58 -6.57
CA SER A 315 -3.41 3.12 -7.93
C SER A 315 -2.14 3.97 -8.17
N MET A 316 -1.61 4.61 -7.12
CA MET A 316 -0.48 5.54 -7.22
C MET A 316 0.89 4.88 -7.06
N ILE A 317 0.98 3.77 -6.31
CA ILE A 317 2.26 3.06 -6.15
C ILE A 317 2.69 2.50 -7.51
N LYS A 318 3.78 3.03 -8.07
CA LYS A 318 4.32 2.58 -9.35
C LYS A 318 4.82 1.13 -9.27
N SER A 319 4.69 0.42 -10.39
CA SER A 319 5.15 -0.97 -10.54
C SER A 319 6.64 -1.11 -10.89
N SER A 320 7.32 -0.02 -11.23
CA SER A 320 8.74 -0.04 -11.55
C SER A 320 9.57 -0.17 -10.28
N GLU A 321 10.52 -1.11 -10.25
CA GLU A 321 11.50 -1.18 -9.16
C GLU A 321 12.16 0.20 -8.98
N PRO A 322 12.17 0.74 -7.75
CA PRO A 322 12.79 2.03 -7.49
C PRO A 322 14.29 1.95 -7.81
N SER A 323 14.73 2.81 -8.72
CA SER A 323 16.05 2.76 -9.35
C SER A 323 17.06 3.66 -8.64
N THR A 324 16.58 4.74 -8.00
CA THR A 324 17.42 5.68 -7.24
C THR A 324 17.32 5.45 -5.73
N PRO A 325 18.34 5.84 -4.95
CA PRO A 325 18.28 5.81 -3.48
C PRO A 325 17.03 6.49 -2.90
N ASP A 326 16.69 7.65 -3.43
CA ASP A 326 15.56 8.49 -3.02
C ASP A 326 14.24 7.78 -3.34
N GLU A 327 14.12 7.18 -4.52
CA GLU A 327 12.96 6.35 -4.89
C GLU A 327 12.79 5.16 -3.96
N ILE A 328 13.89 4.50 -3.54
CA ILE A 328 13.82 3.36 -2.61
C ILE A 328 13.31 3.83 -1.25
N PHE A 329 13.81 4.96 -0.76
CA PHE A 329 13.39 5.54 0.51
C PHE A 329 11.91 5.92 0.50
N ILE A 330 11.49 6.66 -0.52
CA ILE A 330 10.10 7.10 -0.71
C ILE A 330 9.18 5.88 -0.84
N TYR A 331 9.55 4.91 -1.68
CA TYR A 331 8.79 3.68 -1.86
C TYR A 331 8.66 2.91 -0.54
N THR A 332 9.73 2.79 0.24
CA THR A 332 9.68 2.12 1.56
C THR A 332 8.75 2.83 2.52
N THR A 333 8.79 4.17 2.56
CA THR A 333 7.90 4.99 3.39
C THR A 333 6.44 4.79 2.97
N GLN A 334 6.16 4.82 1.66
CA GLN A 334 4.85 4.55 1.08
C GLN A 334 4.33 3.14 1.41
N LEU A 335 5.20 2.11 1.41
CA LEU A 335 4.81 0.77 1.84
C LEU A 335 4.52 0.71 3.34
N ALA A 336 5.29 1.43 4.17
CA ALA A 336 5.06 1.48 5.61
C ALA A 336 3.71 2.15 5.96
N ILE A 337 3.35 3.24 5.27
CA ILE A 337 2.04 3.89 5.39
C ILE A 337 0.92 2.93 4.97
N LEU A 338 1.09 2.22 3.85
CA LEU A 338 0.11 1.25 3.37
C LEU A 338 -0.12 0.13 4.41
N ARG A 339 0.94 -0.37 5.06
CA ARG A 339 0.84 -1.35 6.17
C ARG A 339 0.03 -0.79 7.33
N ILE A 340 0.28 0.46 7.74
CA ILE A 340 -0.47 1.10 8.82
C ILE A 340 -1.97 1.17 8.47
N ILE A 341 -2.30 1.63 7.26
CA ILE A 341 -3.69 1.73 6.81
C ILE A 341 -4.37 0.36 6.79
N LEU A 342 -3.67 -0.67 6.33
CA LEU A 342 -4.16 -2.05 6.35
C LEU A 342 -4.46 -2.51 7.78
N HIS A 343 -3.49 -2.41 8.69
CA HIS A 343 -3.69 -2.86 10.07
C HIS A 343 -4.83 -2.11 10.78
N GLU A 344 -4.99 -0.80 10.54
CA GLU A 344 -6.11 -0.05 11.11
C GLU A 344 -7.46 -0.43 10.48
N SER A 345 -7.50 -0.70 9.17
CA SER A 345 -8.72 -1.19 8.52
C SER A 345 -9.17 -2.55 9.08
N GLU A 346 -8.22 -3.43 9.38
CA GLU A 346 -8.50 -4.73 10.00
C GLU A 346 -8.93 -4.59 11.45
N ARG A 347 -8.24 -3.75 12.22
CA ARG A 347 -8.56 -3.48 13.62
C ARG A 347 -9.98 -2.93 13.80
N THR A 348 -10.46 -2.16 12.82
CA THR A 348 -11.81 -1.57 12.83
C THR A 348 -12.87 -2.45 12.20
N ASN A 349 -12.52 -3.66 11.71
CA ASN A 349 -13.41 -4.56 10.96
C ASN A 349 -14.13 -3.89 9.78
N ARG A 350 -13.57 -2.80 9.25
CA ARG A 350 -14.13 -2.14 8.07
C ARG A 350 -13.82 -3.04 6.87
N THR A 351 -14.88 -3.52 6.21
CA THR A 351 -14.74 -4.36 5.03
C THR A 351 -14.15 -3.53 3.91
N LEU A 352 -12.96 -3.85 3.44
CA LEU A 352 -12.39 -3.18 2.29
C LEU A 352 -13.18 -3.56 1.01
N ASN A 353 -14.30 -2.90 0.75
CA ASN A 353 -15.30 -3.30 -0.26
C ASN A 353 -14.71 -3.35 -1.67
N HIS A 354 -13.71 -2.51 -1.94
CA HIS A 354 -13.03 -2.40 -3.23
C HIS A 354 -11.78 -3.29 -3.36
N THR A 355 -11.43 -4.10 -2.36
CA THR A 355 -10.19 -4.92 -2.38
C THR A 355 -10.13 -5.87 -3.55
N HIS A 356 -11.27 -6.44 -3.97
CA HIS A 356 -11.30 -7.35 -5.11
C HIS A 356 -10.94 -6.63 -6.43
N VAL A 357 -11.44 -5.42 -6.66
CA VAL A 357 -11.09 -4.58 -7.83
C VAL A 357 -9.61 -4.22 -7.79
N ASN A 358 -9.11 -3.86 -6.62
CA ASN A 358 -7.73 -3.51 -6.42
C ASN A 358 -6.80 -4.69 -6.69
N LEU A 359 -7.10 -5.88 -6.15
CA LEU A 359 -6.33 -7.10 -6.42
C LEU A 359 -6.29 -7.42 -7.93
N TYR A 360 -7.43 -7.32 -8.64
CA TYR A 360 -7.43 -7.54 -10.08
C TYR A 360 -6.52 -6.55 -10.81
N ASN A 361 -6.54 -5.28 -10.44
CA ASN A 361 -5.67 -4.26 -11.03
C ASN A 361 -4.19 -4.53 -10.73
N LEU A 362 -3.84 -4.95 -9.52
CA LEU A 362 -2.47 -5.32 -9.16
C LEU A 362 -1.96 -6.49 -10.01
N PHE A 363 -2.75 -7.55 -10.18
CA PHE A 363 -2.41 -8.67 -11.07
C PHE A 363 -2.43 -8.28 -12.55
N LYS A 364 -3.29 -7.33 -12.93
CA LYS A 364 -3.32 -6.77 -14.28
C LYS A 364 -2.04 -6.02 -14.61
N ASN A 365 -1.47 -5.33 -13.62
CA ASN A 365 -0.29 -4.47 -13.75
C ASN A 365 1.03 -5.12 -13.30
N ASP A 366 1.03 -6.43 -13.03
CA ASP A 366 2.18 -7.23 -12.59
C ASP A 366 2.86 -6.71 -11.29
N GLN A 367 2.09 -6.12 -10.37
CA GLN A 367 2.58 -5.53 -9.11
C GLN A 367 2.77 -6.57 -7.99
N LEU A 368 3.68 -7.52 -8.19
CA LEU A 368 3.85 -8.67 -7.28
C LEU A 368 4.24 -8.30 -5.85
N ASP A 369 5.08 -7.31 -5.64
CA ASP A 369 5.54 -6.94 -4.29
C ASP A 369 4.39 -6.40 -3.43
N LEU A 370 3.49 -5.63 -4.05
CA LEU A 370 2.26 -5.20 -3.40
C LEU A 370 1.33 -6.36 -3.13
N ILE A 371 1.17 -7.29 -4.08
CA ILE A 371 0.33 -8.47 -3.87
C ILE A 371 0.87 -9.32 -2.70
N ARG A 372 2.19 -9.51 -2.62
CA ARG A 372 2.85 -10.21 -1.51
C ARG A 372 2.60 -9.51 -0.19
N LEU A 373 2.79 -8.20 -0.16
CA LEU A 373 2.55 -7.39 1.02
C LEU A 373 1.11 -7.50 1.50
N LEU A 374 0.14 -7.28 0.60
CA LEU A 374 -1.27 -7.37 0.94
C LEU A 374 -1.65 -8.76 1.44
N TYR A 375 -1.12 -9.82 0.83
CA TYR A 375 -1.39 -11.19 1.25
C TYR A 375 -0.75 -11.54 2.60
N SER A 376 0.48 -11.09 2.86
CA SER A 376 1.17 -11.36 4.13
C SER A 376 0.57 -10.59 5.29
N GLU A 377 0.21 -9.32 5.07
CA GLU A 377 -0.21 -8.41 6.13
C GLU A 377 -1.72 -8.40 6.38
N SER A 378 -2.56 -8.82 5.41
CA SER A 378 -4.01 -8.75 5.55
C SER A 378 -4.74 -10.10 5.50
N GLU A 379 -5.45 -10.42 6.57
CA GLU A 379 -6.34 -11.57 6.64
C GLU A 379 -7.55 -11.41 5.70
N GLN A 380 -8.12 -10.21 5.61
CA GLN A 380 -9.22 -9.94 4.67
C GLN A 380 -8.80 -10.24 3.23
N VAL A 381 -7.59 -9.80 2.82
CA VAL A 381 -7.03 -10.09 1.50
C VAL A 381 -6.81 -11.59 1.30
N ARG A 382 -6.27 -12.30 2.29
CA ARG A 382 -6.10 -13.76 2.21
C ARG A 382 -7.45 -14.45 1.98
N ASN A 383 -8.45 -14.12 2.80
CA ASN A 383 -9.79 -14.69 2.70
C ASN A 383 -10.42 -14.43 1.32
N LEU A 384 -10.24 -13.23 0.76
CA LEU A 384 -10.66 -12.90 -0.60
C LEU A 384 -9.93 -13.74 -1.65
N CYS A 385 -8.62 -13.93 -1.54
CA CYS A 385 -7.84 -14.77 -2.45
C CYS A 385 -8.28 -16.25 -2.43
N HIS A 386 -8.84 -16.73 -1.32
CA HIS A 386 -9.41 -18.08 -1.20
C HIS A 386 -10.83 -18.21 -1.78
N GLN A 387 -11.50 -17.11 -2.12
CA GLN A 387 -12.81 -17.17 -2.77
C GLN A 387 -12.66 -17.65 -4.22
N THR A 388 -13.31 -18.77 -4.55
CA THR A 388 -13.24 -19.41 -5.87
C THR A 388 -13.36 -18.40 -7.01
N LYS A 389 -14.41 -17.56 -7.01
CA LYS A 389 -14.68 -16.59 -8.09
C LYS A 389 -13.55 -15.57 -8.29
N ILE A 390 -12.93 -15.10 -7.20
CA ILE A 390 -11.81 -14.16 -7.25
C ILE A 390 -10.58 -14.87 -7.81
N THR A 391 -10.26 -16.06 -7.28
CA THR A 391 -9.16 -16.90 -7.78
C THR A 391 -9.31 -17.15 -9.28
N GLU A 392 -10.53 -17.48 -9.74
CA GLU A 392 -10.75 -17.73 -11.17
C GLU A 392 -10.41 -16.53 -12.04
N ASN A 393 -10.83 -15.34 -11.60
CA ASN A 393 -10.62 -14.10 -12.34
C ASN A 393 -9.14 -13.73 -12.39
N ILE A 394 -8.42 -13.90 -11.27
CA ILE A 394 -6.96 -13.71 -11.22
C ILE A 394 -6.28 -14.69 -12.18
N VAL A 395 -6.64 -15.98 -12.13
CA VAL A 395 -6.07 -16.99 -13.04
C VAL A 395 -6.35 -16.64 -14.50
N LYS A 396 -7.58 -16.18 -14.83
CA LYS A 396 -7.94 -15.72 -16.18
C LYS A 396 -7.07 -14.54 -16.65
N ILE A 397 -6.76 -13.59 -15.76
CA ILE A 397 -5.82 -12.48 -16.05
C ILE A 397 -4.41 -13.02 -16.30
N MET A 398 -3.95 -13.96 -15.46
CA MET A 398 -2.58 -14.47 -15.50
C MET A 398 -2.27 -15.36 -16.70
N ILE A 399 -3.28 -16.02 -17.28
CA ILE A 399 -3.13 -16.83 -18.49
C ILE A 399 -3.37 -16.06 -19.79
N ALA A 400 -3.67 -14.75 -19.70
CA ALA A 400 -4.00 -13.93 -20.87
C ALA A 400 -2.77 -13.63 -21.77
N SER A 401 -1.55 -13.73 -21.23
CA SER A 401 -0.33 -13.48 -22.00
C SER A 401 0.82 -14.41 -21.59
N ARG A 402 1.80 -14.59 -22.49
CA ARG A 402 2.97 -15.44 -22.22
C ARG A 402 3.81 -14.93 -21.04
N LYS A 403 3.98 -13.60 -20.91
CA LYS A 403 4.68 -12.97 -19.79
C LYS A 403 3.99 -13.31 -18.46
N LYS A 404 2.67 -13.20 -18.41
CA LYS A 404 1.90 -13.49 -17.20
C LYS A 404 1.85 -14.99 -16.87
N ILE A 405 1.92 -15.86 -17.88
CA ILE A 405 2.07 -17.31 -17.64
C ILE A 405 3.41 -17.62 -16.96
N GLN A 406 4.49 -16.93 -17.34
CA GLN A 406 5.78 -17.07 -16.64
C GLN A 406 5.67 -16.57 -15.20
N LEU A 407 5.02 -15.41 -15.00
CA LEU A 407 4.75 -14.84 -13.67
C LEU A 407 3.93 -15.81 -12.80
N LEU A 408 2.90 -16.43 -13.37
CA LEU A 408 2.08 -17.42 -12.68
C LEU A 408 2.90 -18.65 -12.28
N SER A 409 3.84 -19.07 -13.13
CA SER A 409 4.73 -20.19 -12.80
C SER A 409 5.59 -19.84 -11.58
N THR A 410 6.14 -18.61 -11.52
CA THR A 410 6.90 -18.15 -10.34
C THR A 410 6.05 -18.03 -9.09
N LEU A 411 4.75 -17.66 -9.21
CA LEU A 411 3.84 -17.59 -8.07
C LEU A 411 3.41 -18.96 -7.55
N LEU A 412 3.31 -19.97 -8.42
CA LEU A 412 3.00 -21.36 -8.00
C LEU A 412 4.12 -21.97 -7.14
N ASP A 413 5.36 -21.53 -7.36
CA ASP A 413 6.52 -21.96 -6.57
C ASP A 413 6.66 -21.17 -5.25
N ASP A 414 5.95 -20.03 -5.11
CA ASP A 414 5.99 -19.17 -3.93
C ASP A 414 5.08 -19.73 -2.83
N PRO A 415 5.61 -20.09 -1.63
CA PRO A 415 4.83 -20.66 -0.53
C PRO A 415 3.61 -19.82 -0.13
N LEU A 416 3.68 -18.49 -0.29
CA LEU A 416 2.58 -17.59 0.07
C LEU A 416 1.36 -17.80 -0.83
N PHE A 417 1.57 -17.96 -2.15
CA PHE A 417 0.47 -18.07 -3.11
C PHE A 417 0.07 -19.50 -3.42
N LYS A 418 0.94 -20.45 -3.05
CA LYS A 418 0.79 -21.89 -3.26
C LYS A 418 -0.57 -22.43 -2.85
N SER A 419 -1.10 -21.99 -1.70
CA SER A 419 -2.30 -22.55 -1.06
C SER A 419 -3.60 -22.27 -1.81
N TRP A 420 -3.74 -21.11 -2.45
CA TRP A 420 -5.01 -20.71 -3.08
C TRP A 420 -4.98 -20.81 -4.61
N LEU A 421 -3.80 -20.69 -5.23
CA LEU A 421 -3.59 -20.99 -6.67
C LEU A 421 -3.74 -22.49 -7.01
N THR A 422 -3.97 -23.33 -6.01
CA THR A 422 -4.12 -24.79 -6.13
C THR A 422 -5.49 -25.28 -5.67
N SER A 423 -6.41 -24.35 -5.42
CA SER A 423 -7.81 -24.69 -5.15
C SER A 423 -8.38 -25.55 -6.29
N SER A 424 -9.28 -26.47 -5.95
CA SER A 424 -9.71 -27.54 -6.86
C SER A 424 -10.27 -27.05 -8.20
N ASN A 425 -10.87 -25.87 -8.17
CA ASN A 425 -11.50 -25.25 -9.33
C ASN A 425 -10.47 -24.69 -10.33
N VAL A 426 -9.25 -24.38 -9.88
CA VAL A 426 -8.22 -23.75 -10.70
C VAL A 426 -7.66 -24.70 -11.78
N LEU A 427 -7.53 -25.99 -11.47
CA LEU A 427 -7.10 -26.98 -12.46
C LEU A 427 -8.03 -26.98 -13.68
N PHE A 428 -9.34 -26.94 -13.47
CA PHE A 428 -10.33 -26.94 -14.54
C PHE A 428 -10.28 -25.69 -15.42
N ILE A 429 -9.91 -24.54 -14.85
CA ILE A 429 -9.67 -23.30 -15.61
C ILE A 429 -8.48 -23.47 -16.56
N TYR A 430 -7.37 -24.04 -16.07
CA TYR A 430 -6.20 -24.29 -16.91
C TYR A 430 -6.49 -25.30 -18.02
N LEU A 431 -7.24 -26.36 -17.72
CA LEU A 431 -7.70 -27.37 -18.70
C LEU A 431 -8.56 -26.71 -19.78
N ARG A 432 -9.56 -25.92 -19.39
CA ARG A 432 -10.43 -25.18 -20.32
C ARG A 432 -9.66 -24.26 -21.25
N LYS A 433 -8.58 -23.68 -20.76
CA LYS A 433 -7.72 -22.74 -21.51
C LYS A 433 -6.54 -23.42 -22.20
N LYS A 434 -6.45 -24.76 -22.13
CA LYS A 434 -5.43 -25.60 -22.79
C LYS A 434 -3.99 -25.24 -22.43
N GLN A 435 -3.76 -24.75 -21.22
CA GLN A 435 -2.45 -24.27 -20.76
C GLN A 435 -1.53 -25.42 -20.35
N CYS A 436 -1.14 -26.27 -21.30
CA CYS A 436 -0.45 -27.54 -21.06
C CYS A 436 0.82 -27.40 -20.21
N LYS A 437 1.59 -26.31 -20.39
CA LYS A 437 2.81 -26.06 -19.59
C LYS A 437 2.47 -25.81 -18.11
N ILE A 438 1.46 -24.98 -17.84
CA ILE A 438 1.01 -24.69 -16.47
C ILE A 438 0.39 -25.93 -15.86
N ILE A 439 -0.46 -26.66 -16.60
CA ILE A 439 -1.09 -27.91 -16.10
C ILE A 439 -0.01 -28.92 -15.67
N ARG A 440 1.04 -29.09 -16.48
CA ARG A 440 2.16 -29.98 -16.15
C ARG A 440 2.93 -29.50 -14.92
N HIS A 441 3.21 -28.20 -14.80
CA HIS A 441 3.88 -27.63 -13.63
C HIS A 441 3.03 -27.81 -12.36
N LEU A 442 1.75 -27.44 -12.43
CA LEU A 442 0.79 -27.57 -11.35
C LEU A 442 0.65 -29.02 -10.87
N LEU A 443 0.45 -29.99 -11.77
CA LEU A 443 0.27 -31.40 -11.38
C LEU A 443 1.57 -32.05 -10.87
N ARG A 444 2.74 -31.53 -11.23
CA ARG A 444 4.01 -31.94 -10.61
C ARG A 444 4.14 -31.44 -9.18
N LEU A 445 3.72 -30.20 -8.92
CA LEU A 445 3.71 -29.62 -7.59
C LEU A 445 2.60 -30.22 -6.70
N PHE A 446 1.46 -30.60 -7.30
CA PHE A 446 0.27 -31.12 -6.61
C PHE A 446 -0.33 -32.31 -7.35
N PRO A 447 0.27 -33.51 -7.22
CA PRO A 447 -0.27 -34.72 -7.84
C PRO A 447 -1.69 -35.05 -7.39
N CYS A 448 -2.08 -34.64 -6.17
CA CYS A 448 -3.42 -34.87 -5.62
C CYS A 448 -4.56 -34.23 -6.44
N LEU A 449 -4.27 -33.21 -7.26
CA LEU A 449 -5.29 -32.57 -8.09
C LEU A 449 -5.75 -33.46 -9.26
N ILE A 450 -4.99 -34.50 -9.62
CA ILE A 450 -5.24 -35.31 -10.82
C ILE A 450 -6.60 -36.04 -10.80
N ASN A 451 -7.17 -36.27 -9.62
CA ASN A 451 -8.47 -36.94 -9.46
C ASN A 451 -9.54 -36.03 -8.83
N GLN A 452 -9.30 -34.72 -8.76
CA GLN A 452 -10.31 -33.76 -8.32
C GLN A 452 -11.50 -33.73 -9.27
N LEU A 453 -12.64 -33.29 -8.76
CA LEU A 453 -13.90 -33.30 -9.49
C LEU A 453 -14.42 -31.89 -9.66
N ASP A 454 -15.01 -31.60 -10.81
CA ASP A 454 -15.81 -30.41 -11.00
C ASP A 454 -17.20 -30.55 -10.35
N GLU A 455 -18.02 -29.51 -10.47
CA GLU A 455 -19.41 -29.48 -9.98
C GLU A 455 -20.34 -30.54 -10.60
N HIS A 456 -19.92 -31.17 -11.70
CA HIS A 456 -20.64 -32.24 -12.37
C HIS A 456 -20.04 -33.62 -12.08
N GLY A 457 -19.04 -33.73 -11.20
CA GLY A 457 -18.37 -34.98 -10.88
C GLY A 457 -17.37 -35.45 -11.95
N ASN A 458 -17.01 -34.60 -12.91
CA ASN A 458 -16.00 -34.90 -13.93
C ASN A 458 -14.60 -34.79 -13.32
N ASN A 459 -13.77 -35.81 -13.50
CA ASN A 459 -12.33 -35.67 -13.25
C ASN A 459 -11.65 -34.91 -14.41
N PRO A 460 -10.35 -34.54 -14.30
CA PRO A 460 -9.63 -33.79 -15.33
C PRO A 460 -9.73 -34.39 -16.73
N LEU A 461 -9.68 -35.73 -16.83
CA LEU A 461 -9.74 -36.46 -18.10
C LEU A 461 -11.14 -36.36 -18.74
N LEU A 462 -12.19 -36.63 -17.98
CA LEU A 462 -13.56 -36.49 -18.47
C LEU A 462 -13.91 -35.03 -18.78
N TYR A 463 -13.44 -34.09 -17.97
CA TYR A 463 -13.63 -32.66 -18.19
C TYR A 463 -13.09 -32.20 -19.54
N VAL A 464 -11.89 -32.65 -19.93
CA VAL A 464 -11.32 -32.25 -21.23
C VAL A 464 -12.09 -32.82 -22.42
N ALA A 465 -12.67 -34.01 -22.29
CA ALA A 465 -13.52 -34.57 -23.34
C ALA A 465 -14.87 -33.84 -23.45
N VAL A 466 -15.49 -33.50 -22.32
CA VAL A 466 -16.86 -32.93 -22.32
C VAL A 466 -16.86 -31.42 -22.58
N LYS A 467 -15.90 -30.67 -22.00
CA LYS A 467 -15.96 -29.20 -21.94
C LYS A 467 -14.88 -28.49 -22.78
N VAL A 468 -13.85 -29.20 -23.26
CA VAL A 468 -12.69 -28.58 -23.92
C VAL A 468 -12.61 -28.95 -25.39
N ARG A 469 -13.25 -28.14 -26.23
CA ARG A 469 -13.22 -28.31 -27.70
C ARG A 469 -11.80 -28.29 -28.24
N GLY A 470 -11.43 -29.26 -29.07
CA GLY A 470 -10.10 -29.33 -29.69
C GLY A 470 -8.96 -29.52 -28.68
N CYS A 471 -9.17 -30.35 -27.67
CA CYS A 471 -8.12 -30.82 -26.76
C CYS A 471 -7.02 -31.54 -27.56
N ARG A 472 -5.77 -31.48 -27.08
CA ARG A 472 -4.62 -32.15 -27.71
C ARG A 472 -4.40 -33.51 -27.07
N HIS A 473 -4.16 -34.56 -27.86
CA HIS A 473 -3.87 -35.91 -27.35
C HIS A 473 -2.74 -35.93 -26.30
N ARG A 474 -1.68 -35.11 -26.47
CA ARG A 474 -0.56 -35.01 -25.50
C ARG A 474 -0.94 -34.52 -24.11
N LEU A 475 -2.08 -33.84 -23.97
CA LEU A 475 -2.60 -33.46 -22.66
C LEU A 475 -3.32 -34.65 -22.02
N VAL A 476 -4.14 -35.37 -22.79
CA VAL A 476 -4.83 -36.59 -22.35
C VAL A 476 -3.82 -37.65 -21.92
N GLU A 477 -2.83 -37.93 -22.77
CA GLU A 477 -1.72 -38.82 -22.47
C GLU A 477 -1.04 -38.48 -21.14
N PHE A 478 -0.71 -37.19 -20.94
CA PHE A 478 -0.10 -36.74 -19.69
C PHE A 478 -1.02 -36.94 -18.48
N LEU A 479 -2.33 -36.68 -18.60
CA LEU A 479 -3.28 -36.89 -17.50
C LEU A 479 -3.39 -38.38 -17.13
N ILE A 480 -3.41 -39.28 -18.13
CA ILE A 480 -3.40 -40.74 -17.92
C ILE A 480 -2.10 -41.17 -17.24
N GLN A 481 -0.95 -40.70 -17.73
CA GLN A 481 0.37 -40.98 -17.13
C GLN A 481 0.48 -40.50 -15.68
N MET A 482 -0.20 -39.40 -15.32
CA MET A 482 -0.25 -38.90 -13.93
C MET A 482 -1.24 -39.68 -13.04
N GLY A 483 -1.92 -40.71 -13.57
CA GLY A 483 -2.84 -41.57 -12.80
C GLY A 483 -4.28 -41.05 -12.73
N CYS A 484 -4.73 -40.25 -13.71
CA CYS A 484 -6.13 -39.86 -13.78
C CYS A 484 -7.02 -41.08 -14.08
N ASN A 485 -8.06 -41.31 -13.28
CA ASN A 485 -8.93 -42.48 -13.44
C ASN A 485 -9.75 -42.43 -14.74
N VAL A 486 -9.41 -43.29 -15.70
CA VAL A 486 -10.07 -43.37 -17.03
C VAL A 486 -11.53 -43.86 -16.94
N HIS A 487 -11.83 -44.70 -15.96
CA HIS A 487 -13.14 -45.35 -15.80
C HIS A 487 -14.10 -44.57 -14.90
N ARG A 488 -13.68 -43.41 -14.37
CA ARG A 488 -14.54 -42.62 -13.51
C ARG A 488 -15.78 -42.15 -14.27
N LYS A 489 -16.94 -42.32 -13.64
CA LYS A 489 -18.22 -41.80 -14.11
C LYS A 489 -18.58 -40.50 -13.42
N ASN A 490 -19.13 -39.54 -14.16
CA ASN A 490 -19.68 -38.30 -13.60
C ASN A 490 -21.08 -38.51 -12.99
N THR A 491 -21.73 -37.43 -12.56
CA THR A 491 -23.09 -37.49 -11.98
C THR A 491 -24.18 -37.95 -12.96
N LYS A 492 -23.89 -37.97 -14.27
CA LYS A 492 -24.78 -38.52 -15.31
C LYS A 492 -24.46 -39.98 -15.66
N GLY A 493 -23.46 -40.59 -15.02
CA GLY A 493 -23.02 -41.95 -15.32
C GLY A 493 -22.10 -42.05 -16.54
N GLU A 494 -21.66 -40.93 -17.12
CA GLU A 494 -20.80 -40.89 -18.31
C GLU A 494 -19.32 -41.04 -17.91
N SER A 495 -18.57 -41.90 -18.60
CA SER A 495 -17.12 -42.04 -18.47
C SER A 495 -16.34 -41.26 -19.56
N PHE A 496 -15.02 -41.17 -19.43
CA PHE A 496 -14.16 -40.56 -20.45
C PHE A 496 -14.32 -41.23 -21.83
N VAL A 497 -14.44 -42.55 -21.84
CA VAL A 497 -14.64 -43.34 -23.07
C VAL A 497 -15.99 -43.01 -23.70
N ASP A 498 -17.05 -42.86 -22.90
CA ASP A 498 -18.37 -42.46 -23.40
C ASP A 498 -18.34 -41.06 -24.03
N ALA A 499 -17.64 -40.12 -23.40
CA ALA A 499 -17.47 -38.77 -23.92
C ALA A 499 -16.66 -38.73 -25.23
N LEU A 500 -15.68 -39.62 -25.42
CA LEU A 500 -14.90 -39.70 -26.67
C LEU A 500 -15.73 -40.16 -27.88
N LYS A 501 -16.79 -40.94 -27.65
CA LYS A 501 -17.71 -41.41 -28.70
C LYS A 501 -18.59 -40.29 -29.26
N LEU A 502 -18.66 -39.13 -28.59
CA LEU A 502 -19.42 -37.99 -29.07
C LEU A 502 -18.81 -37.45 -30.38
N PRO A 503 -19.64 -37.04 -31.37
CA PRO A 503 -19.15 -36.56 -32.67
C PRO A 503 -18.10 -35.44 -32.57
N CYS A 504 -18.22 -34.56 -31.58
CA CYS A 504 -17.30 -33.45 -31.35
C CYS A 504 -15.88 -33.88 -30.92
N ASN A 505 -15.70 -35.12 -30.48
CA ASN A 505 -14.42 -35.66 -30.01
C ASN A 505 -13.76 -36.65 -30.98
N ARG A 506 -14.36 -36.90 -32.15
CA ARG A 506 -13.84 -37.85 -33.16
C ARG A 506 -12.37 -37.61 -33.52
N THR A 507 -11.97 -36.35 -33.69
CA THR A 507 -10.55 -36.00 -33.98
C THR A 507 -9.62 -36.31 -32.81
N LEU A 508 -10.08 -36.12 -31.58
CA LEU A 508 -9.30 -36.47 -30.39
C LEU A 508 -9.19 -37.99 -30.27
N MET A 509 -10.30 -38.70 -30.40
CA MET A 509 -10.36 -40.16 -30.36
C MET A 509 -9.40 -40.79 -31.40
N ASN A 510 -9.49 -40.38 -32.67
CA ASN A 510 -8.59 -40.88 -33.72
C ASN A 510 -7.11 -40.66 -33.37
N LYS A 511 -6.75 -39.50 -32.82
CA LYS A 511 -5.37 -39.21 -32.41
C LYS A 511 -4.92 -40.02 -31.20
N LEU A 512 -5.82 -40.38 -30.29
CA LEU A 512 -5.50 -41.25 -29.17
C LEU A 512 -5.24 -42.68 -29.62
N ILE A 513 -5.96 -43.16 -30.65
CA ILE A 513 -5.74 -44.47 -31.28
C ILE A 513 -4.43 -44.46 -32.07
N GLU A 514 -4.22 -43.44 -32.92
CA GLU A 514 -3.02 -43.30 -33.76
C GLU A 514 -1.72 -43.30 -32.94
N HIS A 515 -1.78 -42.76 -31.72
CA HIS A 515 -0.63 -42.71 -30.81
C HIS A 515 -0.65 -43.83 -29.74
N GLU A 516 -1.51 -44.84 -29.88
CA GLU A 516 -1.60 -46.00 -28.97
C GLU A 516 -1.82 -45.60 -27.49
N ILE A 517 -2.48 -44.47 -27.25
CA ILE A 517 -2.80 -43.96 -25.90
C ILE A 517 -4.02 -44.67 -25.31
N LEU A 518 -4.92 -45.15 -26.17
CA LEU A 518 -6.07 -45.97 -25.80
C LEU A 518 -6.07 -47.25 -26.62
N GLU A 519 -6.03 -48.38 -25.93
CA GLU A 519 -6.41 -49.66 -26.50
C GLU A 519 -7.93 -49.71 -26.50
N ILE A 520 -8.51 -49.67 -27.69
CA ILE A 520 -9.94 -49.95 -27.83
C ILE A 520 -10.05 -51.47 -27.78
N GLU A 521 -10.37 -52.04 -26.62
CA GLU A 521 -10.99 -53.35 -26.61
C GLU A 521 -12.29 -53.28 -27.43
N ASP A 522 -12.47 -54.26 -28.31
CA ASP A 522 -13.43 -54.49 -29.42
C ASP A 522 -14.93 -54.15 -29.24
N SER A 523 -15.30 -53.36 -28.25
CA SER A 523 -16.64 -52.84 -28.00
C SER A 523 -17.10 -51.72 -28.97
N LEU A 524 -16.37 -51.48 -30.06
CA LEU A 524 -16.76 -50.52 -31.13
C LEU A 524 -17.53 -51.12 -32.30
N THR A 525 -17.92 -52.41 -32.26
CA THR A 525 -18.73 -53.02 -33.32
C THR A 525 -20.23 -52.71 -33.27
N SER A 526 -20.68 -51.76 -32.44
CA SER A 526 -22.10 -51.34 -32.43
C SER A 526 -22.31 -49.82 -32.45
N ILE A 527 -21.55 -49.08 -33.26
CA ILE A 527 -21.99 -47.74 -33.69
C ILE A 527 -22.85 -47.93 -34.93
N ASN A 528 -24.16 -47.90 -34.68
CA ASN A 528 -25.19 -47.90 -35.70
C ASN A 528 -24.97 -46.70 -36.62
N VAL A 529 -24.73 -46.97 -37.90
CA VAL A 529 -24.66 -45.99 -38.97
C VAL A 529 -26.09 -45.50 -39.20
N ASN A 530 -26.59 -44.61 -38.36
CA ASN A 530 -27.75 -43.78 -38.63
C ASN A 530 -27.55 -42.47 -37.90
N GLY A 531 -27.15 -41.46 -38.67
CA GLY A 531 -27.01 -40.10 -38.17
C GLY A 531 -28.37 -39.54 -37.81
N GLU A 532 -28.59 -39.30 -36.53
CA GLU A 532 -29.59 -38.33 -36.09
C GLU A 532 -28.91 -37.31 -35.17
N TYR A 533 -29.05 -36.06 -35.58
CA TYR A 533 -28.56 -34.87 -34.90
C TYR A 533 -29.43 -34.58 -33.66
N CYS A 534 -28.80 -34.27 -32.53
CA CYS A 534 -29.30 -33.36 -31.52
C CYS A 534 -28.13 -32.50 -31.00
#